data_AF-A0A2U9C8K7-F1
#
_entry.id   AF-A0A2U9C8K7-F1
#
_cell.length_a   1.000
_cell.length_b   1.000
_cell.length_c   1.000
_cell.angle_alpha   90.00
_cell.angle_beta   90.00
_cell.angle_gamma   90.00
#
_symmetry.space_group_name_H-M   'P 1'
#
loop_
_entity.id
_entity.type
_entity.pdbx_description
1 polymer ?
#
loop_
_entity_poly.entity_id
_entity_poly.type
_entity_poly.pdbx_seq_one_letter_code
_entity_poly.pdbx_strand_id
1 'polypeptide(L)'
;MDQESHLHSGDLSVVIGGTFLRLRDAVTMTISNTRQRVLTFGQAYQISLQLDMPESPTNQELGMFMIKTTCFSQEGGQVASSARSSMLRYRSDLLRTMGTLLFLPAFLTGATEQKQVLEVELFSDFTDDPYAPSATAVIEILSNKVQIYSSQLYVHAHFTGIRYFLFYFPVVSALVGVFSNFIFLSVLFILSYMRPLRAEWKPEQAIGQELQTTVNSPHTASSL
;
A
#
# COMPACT_ATOMS: atom_id res chain seq x y z
N MET A 1 12.09 -0.43 32.30
CA MET A 1 11.02 -1.40 31.99
C MET A 1 10.58 -1.06 30.59
N ASP A 2 11.09 -1.82 29.66
CA ASP A 2 10.95 -1.63 28.22
C ASP A 2 9.49 -1.85 27.84
N GLN A 3 8.87 -0.82 27.27
CA GLN A 3 7.50 -0.89 26.82
C GLN A 3 7.50 -1.30 25.35
N GLU A 4 7.33 -2.59 25.12
CA GLU A 4 7.05 -3.16 23.81
C GLU A 4 5.79 -2.49 23.24
N SER A 5 5.95 -1.78 22.11
CA SER A 5 4.85 -1.24 21.34
C SER A 5 4.19 -2.37 20.55
N HIS A 6 2.98 -2.71 20.96
CA HIS A 6 2.07 -3.54 20.17
C HIS A 6 1.76 -2.85 18.85
N LEU A 7 2.46 -3.25 17.78
CA LEU A 7 2.19 -2.84 16.40
C LEU A 7 0.96 -3.61 15.92
N HIS A 8 -0.17 -2.92 15.77
CA HIS A 8 -1.38 -3.50 15.21
C HIS A 8 -1.14 -3.80 13.72
N SER A 9 -1.34 -5.07 13.35
CA SER A 9 -1.14 -5.64 12.01
C SER A 9 -2.13 -5.03 10.99
N GLY A 10 -1.85 -3.82 10.52
CA GLY A 10 -2.69 -3.11 9.53
C GLY A 10 -2.02 -1.93 8.84
N ASP A 11 -1.03 -1.29 9.45
CA ASP A 11 -0.26 -0.21 8.85
C ASP A 11 1.13 -0.70 8.45
N LEU A 12 1.44 -0.73 7.15
CA LEU A 12 2.80 -0.91 6.67
C LEU A 12 3.59 0.41 6.85
N SER A 13 3.61 0.95 8.07
CA SER A 13 4.34 2.16 8.41
C SER A 13 5.82 1.85 8.56
N VAL A 14 6.57 1.97 7.48
CA VAL A 14 8.04 1.91 7.55
C VAL A 14 8.55 3.25 8.07
N VAL A 15 8.89 3.30 9.36
CA VAL A 15 9.57 4.46 9.96
C VAL A 15 11.00 4.50 9.42
N ILE A 16 11.25 5.36 8.43
CA ILE A 16 12.61 5.54 7.91
C ILE A 16 13.30 6.67 8.68
N GLY A 17 14.23 6.31 9.57
CA GLY A 17 15.04 7.27 10.31
C GLY A 17 15.92 8.11 9.38
N GLY A 18 15.84 9.44 9.50
CA GLY A 18 16.66 10.39 8.74
C GLY A 18 17.76 10.99 9.62
N THR A 19 18.93 11.27 9.01
CA THR A 19 19.98 12.09 9.65
C THR A 19 19.65 13.56 9.46
N PHE A 20 19.62 14.33 10.55
CA PHE A 20 19.28 15.75 10.54
C PHE A 20 20.53 16.59 10.25
N LEU A 21 20.60 17.21 9.08
CA LEU A 21 21.64 18.21 8.79
C LEU A 21 21.02 19.61 8.77
N ARG A 22 21.46 20.45 9.71
CA ARG A 22 21.13 21.88 9.75
C ARG A 22 21.98 22.60 8.70
N LEU A 23 21.46 22.79 7.49
CA LEU A 23 21.99 23.83 6.60
C LEU A 23 21.33 25.17 6.96
N ARG A 24 22.04 26.29 6.70
CA ARG A 24 21.75 27.64 7.22
C ARG A 24 20.28 28.08 7.15
N ASP A 25 19.52 27.62 6.15
CA ASP A 25 18.12 28.00 5.93
C ASP A 25 17.16 26.81 5.72
N ALA A 26 17.66 25.58 5.80
CA ALA A 26 16.88 24.39 5.52
C ALA A 26 17.31 23.22 6.40
N VAL A 27 16.33 22.52 6.97
CA VAL A 27 16.53 21.19 7.53
C VAL A 27 16.40 20.19 6.40
N THR A 28 17.50 19.52 6.05
CA THR A 28 17.50 18.48 5.03
C THR A 28 17.54 17.11 5.71
N MET A 29 16.52 16.30 5.45
CA MET A 29 16.49 14.89 5.83
C MET A 29 16.71 14.06 4.58
N THR A 30 17.79 13.28 4.56
CA THR A 30 18.05 12.34 3.47
C THR A 30 17.65 10.95 3.92
N ILE A 31 16.73 10.35 3.18
CA ILE A 31 16.30 8.98 3.39
C ILE A 31 16.91 8.14 2.27
N SER A 32 17.96 7.40 2.58
CA SER A 32 18.56 6.43 1.67
C SER A 32 18.36 5.02 2.23
N ASN A 33 17.66 4.17 1.48
CA ASN A 33 17.42 2.79 1.90
C ASN A 33 18.38 1.86 1.17
N THR A 34 19.36 1.32 1.91
CA THR A 34 20.39 0.44 1.34
C THR A 34 19.96 -1.04 1.27
N ARG A 35 18.79 -1.46 1.82
CA ARG A 35 18.51 -2.91 1.93
C ARG A 35 17.08 -3.40 1.69
N GLN A 36 16.05 -2.57 1.66
CA GLN A 36 14.69 -3.07 1.43
C GLN A 36 13.97 -2.20 0.42
N ARG A 37 13.61 -2.78 -0.72
CA ARG A 37 12.72 -2.15 -1.70
C ARG A 37 11.33 -2.06 -1.06
N VAL A 38 11.07 -0.99 -0.32
CA VAL A 38 9.83 -0.76 0.46
C VAL A 38 8.63 -0.54 -0.46
N LEU A 39 8.86 -0.04 -1.68
CA LEU A 39 7.83 0.26 -2.66
C LEU A 39 7.74 -0.85 -3.71
N THR A 40 6.51 -1.31 -3.95
CA THR A 40 6.18 -2.24 -5.03
C THR A 40 5.81 -1.43 -6.27
N PHE A 41 6.32 -1.83 -7.43
CA PHE A 41 6.01 -1.16 -8.69
C PHE A 41 4.50 -1.16 -9.00
N GLY A 42 4.02 -0.05 -9.54
CA GLY A 42 2.62 0.10 -9.97
C GLY A 42 1.59 0.14 -8.84
N GLN A 43 2.03 0.26 -7.58
CA GLN A 43 1.17 0.49 -6.43
C GLN A 43 1.20 1.98 -6.07
N ALA A 44 0.03 2.58 -5.89
CA ALA A 44 -0.08 3.94 -5.38
C ALA A 44 0.13 3.95 -3.86
N TYR A 45 0.93 4.89 -3.40
CA TYR A 45 1.28 5.12 -2.01
C TYR A 45 0.95 6.55 -1.59
N GLN A 46 0.37 6.70 -0.41
CA GLN A 46 0.27 7.95 0.31
C GLN A 46 1.48 8.10 1.23
N ILE A 47 2.20 9.20 1.12
CA ILE A 47 3.39 9.49 1.91
C ILE A 47 3.06 10.65 2.84
N SER A 48 3.12 10.43 4.15
CA SER A 48 2.89 11.45 5.18
C SER A 48 4.12 11.63 6.06
N LEU A 49 4.37 12.87 6.49
CA LEU A 49 5.45 13.24 7.39
C LEU A 49 4.86 13.64 8.74
N GLN A 50 5.27 12.95 9.79
CA GLN A 50 4.94 13.28 11.16
C GLN A 50 6.12 14.00 11.81
N LEU A 51 5.87 15.20 12.32
CA LEU A 51 6.86 16.03 13.01
C LEU A 51 6.48 16.18 14.48
N ASP A 52 7.35 15.74 15.37
CA ASP A 52 7.24 15.98 16.80
C ASP A 52 7.91 17.31 17.12
N MET A 53 7.12 18.31 17.52
CA MET A 53 7.59 19.66 17.78
C MET A 53 7.25 20.11 19.20
N PRO A 54 8.17 20.78 19.91
CA PRO A 54 7.84 21.42 21.18
C PRO A 54 6.90 22.60 20.98
N GLU A 55 6.06 22.83 21.99
CA GLU A 55 5.28 24.06 22.10
C GLU A 55 6.15 25.23 22.61
N SER A 56 7.32 25.49 22.02
CA SER A 56 8.20 26.62 22.39
C SER A 56 7.70 27.95 21.81
N PRO A 57 7.98 29.11 22.44
CA PRO A 57 7.59 30.41 21.90
C PRO A 57 8.04 30.64 20.45
N THR A 58 9.25 30.19 20.12
CA THR A 58 9.80 30.27 18.76
C THR A 58 8.96 29.49 17.74
N ASN A 59 8.49 28.29 18.09
CA ASN A 59 7.63 27.48 17.22
C ASN A 59 6.20 28.02 17.13
N GLN A 60 5.72 28.67 18.19
CA GLN A 60 4.39 29.29 18.23
C GLN A 60 4.32 30.53 17.31
N GLU A 61 5.38 31.34 17.30
CA GLU A 61 5.48 32.55 16.46
C GLU A 61 5.90 32.25 15.02
N LEU A 62 6.30 31.00 14.73
CA LEU A 62 6.77 30.59 13.41
C LEU A 62 5.72 30.78 12.30
N GLY A 63 4.44 30.62 12.64
CA GLY A 63 3.34 30.65 11.69
C GLY A 63 3.38 29.47 10.71
N MET A 64 3.03 29.75 9.45
CA MET A 64 3.10 28.76 8.37
C MET A 64 4.56 28.57 7.91
N PHE A 65 4.97 27.32 7.77
CA PHE A 65 6.24 26.95 7.17
C PHE A 65 6.04 25.93 6.06
N MET A 66 6.94 25.94 5.07
CA MET A 66 6.86 25.04 3.93
C MET A 66 7.74 23.80 4.15
N ILE A 67 7.21 22.65 3.77
CA ILE A 67 7.92 21.38 3.70
C ILE A 67 7.96 20.99 2.22
N LYS A 68 9.15 20.89 1.67
CA LYS A 68 9.40 20.45 0.30
C LYS A 68 9.98 19.04 0.34
N THR A 69 9.44 18.16 -0.49
CA THR A 69 9.94 16.80 -0.64
C THR A 69 10.35 16.57 -2.08
N THR A 70 11.53 16.03 -2.29
CA THR A 70 12.05 15.66 -3.61
C THR A 70 12.50 14.21 -3.60
N CYS A 71 11.97 13.42 -4.52
CA CYS A 71 12.38 12.04 -4.73
C CYS A 71 13.40 11.97 -5.86
N PHE A 72 14.50 11.28 -5.60
CA PHE A 72 15.58 11.07 -6.55
C PHE A 72 15.71 9.58 -6.91
N SER A 73 15.98 9.32 -8.18
CA SER A 73 16.32 7.99 -8.68
C SER A 73 17.74 7.60 -8.26
N GLN A 74 18.10 6.33 -8.46
CA GLN A 74 19.49 5.85 -8.25
C GLN A 74 20.51 6.59 -9.13
N GLU A 75 20.07 7.11 -10.28
CA GLU A 75 20.90 7.85 -11.24
C GLU A 75 21.00 9.34 -10.90
N GLY A 76 20.38 9.79 -9.79
CA GLY A 76 20.37 11.18 -9.34
C GLY A 76 19.36 12.06 -10.08
N GLY A 77 18.54 11.49 -10.97
CA GLY A 77 17.44 12.19 -11.62
C GLY A 77 16.31 12.49 -10.64
N GLN A 78 15.75 13.69 -10.70
CA GLN A 78 14.56 14.04 -9.92
C GLN A 78 13.33 13.35 -10.53
N VAL A 79 12.67 12.49 -9.74
CA VAL A 79 11.49 11.72 -10.17
C VAL A 79 10.20 12.46 -9.81
N ALA A 80 10.13 12.97 -8.58
CA ALA A 80 8.95 13.67 -8.09
C ALA A 80 9.32 14.81 -7.13
N SER A 81 8.43 15.79 -7.02
CA SER A 81 8.53 16.87 -6.05
C SER A 81 7.16 17.21 -5.50
N SER A 82 7.09 17.48 -4.20
CA SER A 82 5.93 18.11 -3.57
C SER A 82 6.37 19.26 -2.67
N ALA A 83 5.48 20.22 -2.47
CA ALA A 83 5.65 21.33 -1.54
C ALA A 83 4.33 21.56 -0.81
N ARG A 84 4.37 21.48 0.52
CA ARG A 84 3.20 21.58 1.39
C ARG A 84 3.46 22.58 2.50
N SER A 85 2.49 23.47 2.72
CA SER A 85 2.52 24.39 3.85
C SER A 85 1.87 23.73 5.05
N SER A 86 2.45 23.92 6.24
CA SER A 86 1.87 23.47 7.49
C SER A 86 2.15 24.45 8.62
N MET A 87 1.38 24.38 9.70
CA MET A 87 1.56 25.22 10.87
C MET A 87 1.28 24.46 12.15
N LEU A 88 1.92 24.88 13.24
CA LEU A 88 1.58 24.42 14.58
C LEU A 88 0.14 24.83 14.91
N ARG A 89 -0.60 23.98 15.64
CA ARG A 89 -2.00 24.32 15.98
C ARG A 89 -1.98 25.46 16.99
N TYR A 90 -2.55 26.59 16.60
CA TYR A 90 -2.69 27.72 17.52
C TYR A 90 -3.60 27.36 18.71
N ARG A 91 -3.16 27.75 19.91
CA ARG A 91 -3.92 27.72 21.16
C ARG A 91 -3.71 29.06 21.86
N SER A 92 -4.78 29.61 22.45
CA SER A 92 -4.68 30.84 23.23
C SER A 92 -3.88 30.63 24.53
N ASP A 93 -3.26 31.69 25.02
CA ASP A 93 -2.45 31.63 26.25
C ASP A 93 -3.27 31.20 27.47
N LEU A 94 -4.53 31.64 27.54
CA LEU A 94 -5.45 31.22 28.59
C LEU A 94 -5.72 29.71 28.53
N LEU A 95 -5.99 29.16 27.33
CA LEU A 95 -6.24 27.73 27.18
C LEU A 95 -4.99 26.90 27.53
N ARG A 96 -3.81 27.41 27.17
CA ARG A 96 -2.52 26.77 27.47
C ARG A 96 -2.22 26.76 28.97
N THR A 97 -2.47 27.87 29.67
CA THR A 97 -2.26 27.94 31.13
C THR A 97 -3.24 27.05 31.87
N MET A 98 -4.52 27.03 31.47
CA MET A 98 -5.51 26.10 32.04
C MET A 98 -5.15 24.64 31.78
N GLY A 99 -4.72 24.30 30.56
CA GLY A 99 -4.27 22.94 30.23
C GLY A 99 -3.02 22.54 31.01
N THR A 100 -2.06 23.45 31.15
CA THR A 100 -0.83 23.21 31.93
C THR A 100 -1.14 23.00 33.41
N LEU A 101 -2.07 23.77 33.97
CA LEU A 101 -2.50 23.63 35.36
C LEU A 101 -3.27 22.32 35.59
N LEU A 102 -4.14 21.94 34.66
CA LEU A 102 -4.92 20.70 34.73
C LEU A 102 -4.03 19.45 34.68
N PHE A 103 -3.00 19.45 33.81
CA PHE A 103 -2.06 18.33 33.64
C PHE A 103 -0.74 18.51 34.42
N LEU A 104 -0.66 19.47 35.34
CA LEU A 104 0.55 19.80 36.11
C LEU A 104 1.19 18.58 36.79
N PRO A 105 0.44 17.69 37.48
CA PRO A 105 1.04 16.51 38.11
C PRO A 105 1.66 15.55 37.08
N ALA A 106 1.05 15.41 35.91
CA ALA A 106 1.55 14.55 34.84
C ALA A 106 2.83 15.10 34.20
N PHE A 107 2.95 16.43 34.08
CA PHE A 107 4.18 17.08 33.63
C PHE A 107 5.31 16.95 34.65
N LEU A 108 5.04 17.15 35.95
CA LEU A 108 6.06 17.05 37.01
C LEU A 108 6.59 15.63 37.20
N THR A 109 5.73 14.63 37.01
CA THR A 109 6.13 13.20 37.07
C THR A 109 6.81 12.72 35.79
N GLY A 110 6.88 13.54 34.74
CA GLY A 110 7.43 13.18 33.44
C GLY A 110 6.57 12.19 32.65
N ALA A 111 5.33 11.92 33.09
CA ALA A 111 4.41 11.02 32.39
C ALA A 111 3.95 11.61 31.04
N THR A 112 3.93 12.94 30.94
CA THR A 112 3.57 13.65 29.72
C THR A 112 4.55 14.78 29.45
N GLU A 113 4.80 15.08 28.18
CA GLU A 113 5.66 16.19 27.73
C GLU A 113 4.85 17.23 26.95
N GLN A 114 5.29 18.50 26.97
CA GLN A 114 4.66 19.57 26.19
C GLN A 114 5.16 19.56 24.74
N LYS A 115 4.66 18.60 23.97
CA LYS A 115 4.92 18.47 22.53
C LYS A 115 3.63 18.34 21.75
N GLN A 116 3.69 18.76 20.50
CA GLN A 116 2.62 18.58 19.54
C GLN A 116 3.13 17.79 18.34
N VAL A 117 2.31 16.84 17.92
CA VAL A 117 2.54 16.04 16.72
C VAL A 117 1.85 16.72 15.55
N LEU A 118 2.59 16.98 14.47
CA LEU A 118 2.10 17.57 13.24
C LEU A 118 2.22 16.57 12.10
N GLU A 119 1.10 16.16 11.53
CA GLU A 119 1.07 15.28 10.38
C GLU A 119 0.83 16.08 9.10
N VAL A 120 1.67 15.87 8.09
CA VAL A 120 1.61 16.55 6.79
C VAL A 120 1.66 15.53 5.67
N GLU A 121 0.62 15.48 4.87
CA GLU A 121 0.57 14.63 3.68
C GLU A 121 1.42 15.23 2.55
N LEU A 122 2.52 14.56 2.21
CA LEU A 122 3.48 15.00 1.20
C LEU A 122 3.01 14.59 -0.21
N PHE A 123 2.54 13.35 -0.36
CA PHE A 123 1.99 12.82 -1.62
C PHE A 123 0.74 11.99 -1.33
N SER A 124 -0.32 12.16 -2.14
CA SER A 124 -1.56 11.37 -2.03
C SER A 124 -1.45 10.04 -2.79
N ASP A 125 -0.96 10.10 -4.03
CA ASP A 125 -0.93 8.97 -4.98
C ASP A 125 0.46 8.84 -5.63
N PHE A 126 1.50 8.67 -4.82
CA PHE A 126 2.84 8.43 -5.30
C PHE A 126 2.95 7.04 -5.92
N THR A 127 3.30 6.97 -7.20
CA THR A 127 3.55 5.70 -7.91
C THR A 127 5.01 5.67 -8.34
N ASP A 128 5.72 4.60 -8.00
CA ASP A 128 7.12 4.45 -8.36
C ASP A 128 7.25 3.98 -9.81
N ASP A 129 8.05 4.69 -10.60
CA ASP A 129 8.26 4.40 -12.02
C ASP A 129 9.21 3.20 -12.19
N PRO A 130 8.83 2.16 -12.97
CA PRO A 130 9.67 0.97 -13.14
C PRO A 130 11.03 1.23 -13.80
N TYR A 131 11.11 2.28 -14.63
CA TYR A 131 12.33 2.65 -15.36
C TYR A 131 13.25 3.58 -14.58
N ALA A 132 12.71 4.27 -13.55
CA ALA A 132 13.46 5.21 -12.72
C ALA A 132 13.05 5.02 -11.25
N PRO A 133 13.46 3.90 -10.60
CA PRO A 133 13.04 3.60 -9.25
C PRO A 133 13.56 4.65 -8.27
N SER A 134 12.66 5.13 -7.41
CA SER A 134 12.97 6.13 -6.40
C SER A 134 13.81 5.50 -5.29
N ALA A 135 15.02 6.00 -5.13
CA ALA A 135 15.99 5.44 -4.18
C ALA A 135 16.16 6.32 -2.94
N THR A 136 16.07 7.63 -3.12
CA THR A 136 16.31 8.60 -2.05
C THR A 136 15.20 9.63 -2.04
N ALA A 137 14.62 9.89 -0.87
CA ALA A 137 13.75 11.04 -0.65
C ALA A 137 14.50 12.08 0.18
N VAL A 138 14.46 13.32 -0.26
CA VAL A 138 15.03 14.46 0.45
C VAL A 138 13.88 15.36 0.90
N ILE A 139 13.77 15.56 2.20
CA ILE A 139 12.75 16.43 2.80
C ILE A 139 13.45 17.68 3.31
N GLU A 140 13.03 18.83 2.81
CA GLU A 140 13.54 20.15 3.15
C GLU A 140 12.45 20.93 3.89
N ILE A 141 12.71 21.29 5.15
CA ILE A 141 11.83 22.20 5.88
C ILE A 141 12.40 23.60 5.76
N LEU A 142 11.65 24.47 5.08
CA LEU A 142 12.05 25.84 4.75
C LEU A 142 11.72 26.78 5.90
N SER A 143 12.51 26.69 6.97
CA SER A 143 12.47 27.63 8.08
C SER A 143 13.75 27.55 8.91
N ASN A 144 14.33 28.69 9.22
CA ASN A 144 15.53 28.79 10.06
C ASN A 144 15.20 28.76 11.57
N LYS A 145 13.97 29.10 11.96
CA LYS A 145 13.53 29.21 13.36
C LYS A 145 12.85 27.95 13.89
N VAL A 146 12.49 27.00 13.02
CA VAL A 146 11.76 25.80 13.42
C VAL A 146 12.59 24.89 14.33
N GLN A 147 11.97 24.44 15.42
CA GLN A 147 12.54 23.49 16.37
C GLN A 147 11.73 22.19 16.30
N ILE A 148 12.42 21.07 16.05
CA ILE A 148 11.81 19.75 15.84
C ILE A 148 12.60 18.77 16.70
N TYR A 149 11.89 17.92 17.43
CA TYR A 149 12.50 16.85 18.23
C TYR A 149 12.72 15.60 17.40
N SER A 150 11.70 15.15 16.69
CA SER A 150 11.74 13.95 15.87
C SER A 150 10.90 14.13 14.61
N SER A 151 11.22 13.34 13.60
CA SER A 151 10.49 13.28 12.34
C SER A 151 10.37 11.84 11.90
N GLN A 152 9.16 11.43 11.56
CA GLN A 152 8.87 10.08 11.10
C GLN A 152 8.16 10.17 9.76
N LEU A 153 8.68 9.45 8.77
CA LEU A 153 8.02 9.31 7.48
C LEU A 153 7.15 8.06 7.51
N TYR A 154 5.90 8.21 7.13
CA TYR A 154 4.92 7.14 7.00
C TYR A 154 4.58 6.95 5.53
N VAL A 155 4.56 5.69 5.10
CA VAL A 155 4.21 5.30 3.74
C VAL A 155 3.04 4.34 3.80
N HIS A 156 1.85 4.84 3.49
CA HIS A 156 0.62 4.05 3.47
C HIS A 156 0.33 3.60 2.04
N ALA A 157 0.08 2.31 1.84
CA ALA A 157 -0.28 1.78 0.52
C ALA A 157 -1.81 1.86 0.32
N HIS A 158 -2.25 2.51 -0.78
CA HIS A 158 -3.67 2.50 -1.17
C HIS A 158 -4.00 1.19 -1.91
N PHE A 159 -4.23 0.11 -1.18
CA PHE A 159 -4.66 -1.15 -1.78
C PHE A 159 -6.10 -1.03 -2.29
N THR A 160 -6.32 -1.19 -3.60
CA THR A 160 -7.66 -1.25 -4.21
C THR A 160 -7.93 -2.64 -4.81
N GLY A 161 -9.21 -3.01 -4.93
CA GLY A 161 -9.66 -4.26 -5.58
C GLY A 161 -9.38 -5.54 -4.79
N ILE A 162 -9.00 -6.63 -5.49
CA ILE A 162 -8.72 -7.95 -4.88
C ILE A 162 -7.57 -7.86 -3.86
N ARG A 163 -6.61 -6.97 -4.10
CA ARG A 163 -5.45 -6.76 -3.22
C ARG A 163 -5.85 -6.26 -1.85
N TYR A 164 -6.85 -5.37 -1.77
CA TYR A 164 -7.42 -4.90 -0.51
C TYR A 164 -7.96 -6.08 0.32
N PHE A 165 -8.77 -6.93 -0.32
CA PHE A 165 -9.38 -8.09 0.34
C PHE A 165 -8.33 -9.11 0.80
N LEU A 166 -7.31 -9.35 -0.03
CA LEU A 166 -6.19 -10.25 0.29
C LEU A 166 -5.39 -9.74 1.49
N PHE A 167 -5.08 -8.43 1.53
CA PHE A 167 -4.22 -7.85 2.56
C PHE A 167 -4.92 -7.74 3.90
N TYR A 168 -6.18 -7.28 3.93
CA TYR A 168 -6.90 -7.10 5.18
C TYR A 168 -7.51 -8.41 5.71
N PHE A 169 -7.91 -9.34 4.82
CA PHE A 169 -8.50 -10.63 5.20
C PHE A 169 -7.77 -11.84 4.56
N PRO A 170 -6.53 -12.14 4.97
CA PRO A 170 -5.74 -13.22 4.36
C PRO A 170 -6.40 -14.60 4.52
N VAL A 171 -7.07 -14.86 5.64
CA VAL A 171 -7.74 -16.15 5.90
C VAL A 171 -8.97 -16.34 5.02
N VAL A 172 -9.81 -15.30 4.91
CA VAL A 172 -11.05 -15.37 4.13
C VAL A 172 -10.74 -15.49 2.64
N SER A 173 -9.77 -14.72 2.14
CA SER A 173 -9.32 -14.79 0.76
C SER A 173 -8.70 -16.16 0.41
N ALA A 174 -7.88 -16.73 1.30
CA ALA A 174 -7.35 -18.08 1.12
C ALA A 174 -8.47 -19.13 1.04
N LEU A 175 -9.46 -19.04 1.93
CA LEU A 175 -10.60 -19.95 1.96
C LEU A 175 -11.42 -19.86 0.67
N VAL A 176 -11.80 -18.65 0.24
CA VAL A 176 -12.51 -18.42 -1.04
C VAL A 176 -11.72 -18.98 -2.23
N GLY A 177 -10.40 -18.78 -2.23
CA GLY A 177 -9.49 -19.36 -3.24
C GLY A 177 -9.58 -20.88 -3.30
N VAL A 178 -9.41 -21.56 -2.16
CA VAL A 178 -9.48 -23.03 -2.06
C VAL A 178 -10.85 -23.55 -2.47
N PHE A 179 -11.94 -22.95 -1.98
CA PHE A 179 -13.30 -23.37 -2.34
C PHE A 179 -13.58 -23.18 -3.83
N SER A 180 -13.16 -22.06 -4.43
CA SER A 180 -13.32 -21.84 -5.88
C SER A 180 -12.59 -22.89 -6.71
N ASN A 181 -11.38 -23.28 -6.30
CA ASN A 181 -10.61 -24.32 -6.97
C ASN A 181 -11.32 -25.67 -6.88
N PHE A 182 -11.82 -26.04 -5.70
CA PHE A 182 -12.56 -27.27 -5.50
C PHE A 182 -13.85 -27.34 -6.32
N ILE A 183 -14.60 -26.24 -6.38
CA ILE A 183 -15.81 -26.11 -7.22
C ILE A 183 -15.44 -26.26 -8.71
N PHE A 184 -14.38 -25.58 -9.17
CA PHE A 184 -13.94 -25.67 -10.56
C PHE A 184 -13.56 -27.09 -10.96
N LEU A 185 -12.76 -27.78 -10.13
CA LEU A 185 -12.40 -29.18 -10.35
C LEU A 185 -13.63 -30.10 -10.34
N SER A 186 -14.59 -29.85 -9.44
CA SER A 186 -15.84 -30.60 -9.36
C SER A 186 -16.67 -30.45 -10.65
N VAL A 187 -16.77 -29.22 -11.20
CA VAL A 187 -17.47 -28.97 -12.47
C VAL A 187 -16.76 -29.67 -13.63
N LEU A 188 -15.43 -29.63 -13.70
CA LEU A 188 -14.68 -30.37 -14.73
C LEU A 188 -14.90 -31.88 -14.63
N PHE A 189 -14.97 -32.42 -13.42
CA PHE A 189 -15.24 -33.84 -13.18
C PHE A 189 -16.64 -34.23 -13.67
N ILE A 190 -17.66 -33.41 -13.35
CA ILE A 190 -19.04 -33.61 -13.80
C ILE A 190 -19.12 -33.52 -15.33
N LEU A 191 -18.51 -32.50 -15.94
CA LEU A 191 -18.49 -32.36 -17.39
C LEU A 191 -17.79 -33.54 -18.07
N SER A 192 -16.67 -34.01 -17.51
CA SER A 192 -15.95 -35.19 -17.98
C SER A 192 -16.84 -36.44 -17.91
N TYR A 193 -17.53 -36.64 -16.79
CA TYR A 193 -18.46 -37.76 -16.59
C TYR A 193 -19.67 -37.71 -17.54
N MET A 194 -20.14 -36.51 -17.90
CA MET A 194 -21.24 -36.33 -18.85
C MET A 194 -20.83 -36.47 -20.33
N ARG A 195 -19.52 -36.48 -20.66
CA ARG A 195 -19.04 -36.70 -22.04
C ARG A 195 -19.40 -38.08 -22.61
N PRO A 196 -19.14 -39.22 -21.92
CA PRO A 196 -19.49 -40.54 -22.44
C PRO A 196 -20.99 -40.74 -22.60
N LEU A 197 -21.81 -40.20 -21.68
CA LEU A 197 -23.27 -40.25 -21.77
C LEU A 197 -23.81 -39.57 -23.03
N ARG A 198 -23.17 -38.50 -23.54
CA ARG A 198 -23.56 -37.87 -24.83
C ARG A 198 -23.06 -38.64 -26.05
N ALA A 199 -22.01 -39.45 -25.93
CA ALA A 199 -21.51 -40.28 -27.02
C ALA A 199 -22.40 -41.51 -27.26
N GLU A 200 -23.06 -42.01 -26.21
CA GLU A 200 -23.98 -43.16 -26.28
C GLU A 200 -25.34 -42.82 -26.93
N TRP A 201 -25.76 -41.55 -27.01
CA TRP A 201 -26.97 -41.10 -27.74
C TRP A 201 -26.77 -40.92 -29.26
N LYS A 202 -25.76 -41.58 -29.83
CA LYS A 202 -25.67 -41.80 -31.28
C LYS A 202 -25.95 -43.26 -31.70
N PRO A 203 -27.03 -43.98 -31.28
CA PRO A 203 -27.26 -45.34 -31.74
C PRO A 203 -28.51 -45.47 -32.62
N GLU A 204 -28.76 -44.55 -33.58
CA GLU A 204 -29.90 -44.73 -34.50
C GLU A 204 -29.71 -44.27 -35.95
N GLN A 205 -28.49 -43.92 -36.37
CA GLN A 205 -28.22 -43.60 -37.79
C GLN A 205 -27.35 -44.64 -38.52
N ALA A 206 -26.80 -45.62 -37.81
CA ALA A 206 -25.97 -46.67 -38.44
C ALA A 206 -26.79 -47.84 -39.01
N ILE A 207 -27.94 -48.19 -38.41
CA ILE A 207 -28.75 -49.35 -38.82
C ILE A 207 -29.54 -49.08 -40.12
N GLY A 208 -29.86 -47.81 -40.39
CA GLY A 208 -30.53 -47.40 -41.64
C GLY A 208 -29.64 -47.44 -42.89
N GLN A 209 -28.32 -47.45 -42.74
CA GLN A 209 -27.38 -47.50 -43.87
C GLN A 209 -27.00 -48.93 -44.27
N GLU A 210 -26.84 -49.88 -43.33
CA GLU A 210 -26.54 -51.28 -43.67
C GLU A 210 -27.70 -52.03 -44.36
N LEU A 211 -28.95 -51.63 -44.07
CA LEU A 211 -30.13 -52.18 -44.75
C LEU A 211 -30.30 -51.63 -46.18
N GLN A 212 -29.64 -50.51 -46.53
CA GLN A 212 -29.65 -49.98 -47.90
C GLN A 212 -28.52 -50.56 -48.77
N THR A 213 -27.38 -50.94 -48.19
CA THR A 213 -26.28 -51.60 -48.92
C THR A 213 -26.58 -53.06 -49.26
N THR A 214 -27.38 -53.77 -48.45
CA THR A 214 -27.78 -55.16 -48.71
C THR A 214 -28.88 -55.30 -49.77
N VAL A 215 -29.68 -54.26 -50.03
CA VAL A 215 -30.72 -54.27 -51.08
C VAL A 215 -30.16 -53.91 -52.48
N ASN A 216 -29.02 -53.22 -52.56
CA ASN A 216 -28.52 -52.63 -53.82
C ASN A 216 -27.26 -53.30 -54.42
N SER A 217 -26.98 -54.58 -54.11
CA SER A 217 -25.89 -55.32 -54.79
C SER A 217 -26.42 -56.17 -55.95
N PRO A 218 -26.04 -55.90 -57.21
CA PRO A 218 -26.46 -56.69 -58.37
C PRO A 218 -25.64 -57.99 -58.46
N HIS A 219 -26.33 -59.13 -58.47
CA HIS A 219 -25.72 -60.40 -58.86
C HIS A 219 -25.56 -60.45 -60.39
N THR A 220 -24.36 -60.14 -60.87
CA THR A 220 -23.88 -60.65 -62.17
C THR A 220 -23.02 -61.87 -61.89
N ALA A 221 -23.54 -63.06 -62.15
CA ALA A 221 -22.75 -64.29 -62.23
C ALA A 221 -22.80 -64.81 -63.69
N SER A 222 -21.61 -65.19 -64.14
CA SER A 222 -21.22 -65.48 -65.52
C SER A 222 -21.74 -66.81 -66.08
N SER A 223 -21.65 -66.87 -67.42
CA SER A 223 -21.41 -68.03 -68.31
C SER A 223 -22.52 -69.06 -68.53
N LEU A 224 -23.13 -69.03 -69.73
CA LEU A 224 -22.82 -69.91 -70.86
C LEU A 224 -23.44 -69.37 -72.16
#